data_AF-A0A356HWY5-F1
#
_entry.id   AF-A0A356HWY5-F1
#
_cell.length_a   1.000
_cell.length_b   1.000
_cell.length_c   1.000
_cell.angle_alpha   90.00
_cell.angle_beta   90.00
_cell.angle_gamma   90.00
#
_symmetry.space_group_name_H-M   'P 1'
#
loop_
_entity.id
_entity.type
_entity.pdbx_description
1 polymer ?
#
loop_
_entity_poly.entity_id
_entity_poly.type
_entity_poly.pdbx_seq_one_letter_code
_entity_poly.pdbx_strand_id
1 'polypeptide(L)'
;MKSLKNGKNISVSVENISSFGIWLFVKGKEYFLTFDDYPYFRDQTLKSIQKVELLHGFHLYWPDLDVDLEIDNLEHPEKYPLKSKYINKKSNNGATLDALSLVR
;
A
#
# COMPACT_ATOMS: atom_id res chain seq x y z
N MET A 1 -12.81 -6.40 -39.01
CA MET A 1 -13.82 -5.91 -38.03
C MET A 1 -13.10 -5.22 -36.89
N LYS A 2 -13.66 -4.08 -36.44
CA LYS A 2 -13.42 -3.26 -35.21
C LYS A 2 -12.49 -3.90 -34.17
N SER A 3 -11.46 -3.24 -33.64
CA SER A 3 -11.45 -2.24 -32.55
C SER A 3 -10.07 -2.44 -31.84
N LEU A 4 -9.36 -1.52 -31.20
CA LEU A 4 -9.70 -0.37 -30.39
C LEU A 4 -8.63 0.71 -30.60
N LYS A 5 -9.05 1.98 -30.60
CA LYS A 5 -8.14 3.10 -30.39
C LYS A 5 -7.57 2.92 -28.98
N ASN A 6 -6.30 2.53 -28.82
CA ASN A 6 -5.65 2.62 -27.52
C ASN A 6 -5.45 4.09 -27.19
N GLY A 7 -6.46 4.69 -26.57
CA GLY A 7 -6.42 6.04 -26.07
C GLY A 7 -5.22 6.20 -25.16
N LYS A 8 -4.36 7.16 -25.50
CA LYS A 8 -3.44 7.89 -24.62
C LYS A 8 -2.92 7.08 -23.44
N ASN A 9 -1.76 6.45 -23.65
CA ASN A 9 -0.96 5.72 -22.67
C ASN A 9 -0.95 6.42 -21.30
N ILE A 10 -1.89 6.03 -20.46
CA ILE A 10 -1.99 6.28 -19.03
C ILE A 10 -0.92 5.42 -18.38
N SER A 11 0.35 5.86 -18.49
CA SER A 11 1.52 5.06 -18.17
C SER A 11 1.55 4.71 -16.69
N VAL A 12 1.14 3.48 -16.39
CA VAL A 12 1.35 2.83 -15.11
C VAL A 12 2.11 1.53 -15.34
N SER A 13 3.16 1.31 -14.57
CA SER A 13 3.96 0.10 -14.60
C SER A 13 4.47 -0.24 -13.20
N VAL A 14 4.66 -1.53 -12.95
CA VAL A 14 5.42 -2.01 -11.78
C VAL A 14 6.88 -2.15 -12.22
N GLU A 15 7.76 -1.33 -11.66
CA GLU A 15 9.18 -1.31 -12.04
C GLU A 15 9.98 -2.39 -11.31
N ASN A 16 9.65 -2.62 -10.03
CA ASN A 16 10.37 -3.57 -9.20
C ASN A 16 9.49 -4.12 -8.07
N ILE A 17 9.75 -5.36 -7.67
CA ILE A 17 9.17 -5.97 -6.47
C ILE A 17 10.32 -6.48 -5.61
N SER A 18 10.39 -5.98 -4.38
CA SER A 18 11.40 -6.34 -3.39
C SER A 18 10.76 -7.05 -2.20
N SER A 19 11.57 -7.57 -1.28
CA SER A 19 11.08 -8.15 -0.02
C SER A 19 10.35 -7.16 0.89
N PHE A 20 10.51 -5.85 0.66
CA PHE A 20 9.92 -4.79 1.50
C PHE A 20 8.66 -4.17 0.89
N GLY A 21 8.45 -4.33 -0.42
CA GLY A 21 7.39 -3.61 -1.13
C GLY A 21 7.57 -3.57 -2.63
N ILE A 22 6.71 -2.77 -3.27
CA ILE A 22 6.57 -2.65 -4.72
C ILE A 22 6.90 -1.22 -5.16
N TRP A 23 7.68 -1.09 -6.23
CA TRP A 23 7.91 0.17 -6.93
C TRP A 23 6.95 0.29 -8.11
N LEU A 24 6.18 1.37 -8.10
CA LEU A 24 5.25 1.75 -9.16
C LEU A 24 5.73 3.01 -9.85
N PHE A 25 5.66 3.02 -11.18
CA PHE A 25 5.84 4.22 -11.97
C PHE A 25 4.50 4.64 -12.54
N VAL A 26 4.04 5.83 -12.17
CA VAL A 26 2.74 6.37 -12.59
C VAL A 26 2.92 7.80 -13.10
N LYS A 27 2.56 8.04 -14.36
CA LYS A 27 2.57 9.37 -15.00
C LYS A 27 3.89 10.16 -14.82
N GLY A 28 5.04 9.49 -14.85
CA GLY A 28 6.34 10.16 -14.72
C GLY A 28 6.89 10.25 -13.30
N LYS A 29 6.22 9.65 -12.32
CA LYS A 29 6.64 9.63 -10.91
C LYS A 29 6.73 8.21 -10.38
N GLU A 30 7.69 7.98 -9.50
CA GLU A 30 7.85 6.70 -8.80
C GLU A 30 7.19 6.77 -7.41
N TYR A 31 6.51 5.69 -7.05
CA TYR A 31 5.87 5.51 -5.75
C TYR A 31 6.29 4.15 -5.18
N PHE A 32 6.60 4.13 -3.88
CA PHE A 32 6.93 2.90 -3.18
C PHE A 32 5.78 2.46 -2.27
N LEU A 33 5.22 1.29 -2.55
CA LEU A 33 4.20 0.66 -1.72
C LEU A 33 4.87 -0.32 -0.77
N THR A 34 4.95 0.00 0.51
CA THR A 34 5.50 -0.89 1.53
C THR A 34 4.54 -2.05 1.81
N PHE A 35 5.05 -3.25 2.10
CA PHE A 35 4.19 -4.35 2.55
C PHE A 35 3.65 -4.18 3.97
N ASP A 36 4.15 -3.19 4.72
CA ASP A 36 3.63 -2.87 6.05
C ASP A 36 2.32 -2.05 5.94
N ASP A 37 2.26 -1.11 5.00
CA ASP A 37 1.05 -0.31 4.73
C ASP A 37 0.08 -1.03 3.78
N TYR A 38 0.63 -1.82 2.85
CA TYR A 38 -0.09 -2.53 1.80
C TYR A 38 0.13 -4.06 1.87
N PRO A 39 -0.28 -4.73 2.97
CA PRO A 39 0.02 -6.14 3.21
C PRO A 39 -0.64 -7.11 2.20
N TYR A 40 -1.70 -6.67 1.53
CA TYR A 40 -2.45 -7.44 0.53
C TYR A 40 -1.60 -7.92 -0.66
N PHE A 41 -0.43 -7.30 -0.90
CA PHE A 41 0.48 -7.70 -1.97
C PHE A 41 1.51 -8.78 -1.57
N ARG A 42 1.69 -9.06 -0.28
CA ARG A 42 2.82 -9.88 0.22
C ARG A 42 2.83 -11.30 -0.33
N ASP A 43 1.66 -11.94 -0.42
CA ASP A 43 1.50 -13.34 -0.83
C ASP A 43 0.91 -13.48 -2.24
N GLN A 44 0.99 -12.42 -3.05
CA GLN A 44 0.40 -12.39 -4.38
C GLN A 44 1.39 -12.78 -5.48
N THR A 45 0.87 -13.31 -6.59
CA THR A 45 1.73 -13.69 -7.70
C THR A 45 2.27 -12.45 -8.42
N LEU A 46 3.52 -12.55 -8.90
CA LEU A 46 4.15 -11.51 -9.71
C LEU A 46 3.26 -11.07 -10.90
N LYS A 47 2.58 -12.03 -11.54
CA LYS A 47 1.68 -11.77 -12.67
C LYS A 47 0.47 -10.93 -12.26
N SER A 48 -0.11 -11.21 -11.10
CA SER A 48 -1.24 -10.45 -10.58
C SER A 48 -0.82 -9.03 -10.20
N ILE A 49 0.34 -8.87 -9.54
CA ILE A 49 0.87 -7.55 -9.16
C ILE A 49 1.22 -6.71 -10.40
N GLN A 50 1.76 -7.32 -11.46
CA GLN A 50 2.10 -6.59 -12.69
C GLN A 50 0.87 -6.11 -13.48
N LYS A 51 -0.31 -6.72 -13.27
CA LYS A 51 -1.57 -6.30 -13.91
C LYS A 51 -2.20 -5.14 -13.15
N VAL A 52 -1.52 -4.01 -13.14
CA VAL A 52 -2.08 -2.75 -12.65
C VAL A 52 -2.73 -1.99 -13.80
N GLU A 53 -3.91 -1.43 -13.54
CA GLU A 53 -4.64 -0.57 -14.46
C GLU A 53 -4.81 0.84 -13.87
N LEU A 54 -4.61 1.88 -14.68
CA LEU A 54 -4.84 3.26 -14.26
C LEU A 54 -6.21 3.75 -14.74
N LEU A 55 -7.21 3.66 -13.88
CA LEU A 55 -8.54 4.17 -14.12
C LEU A 55 -8.59 5.69 -13.92
N HIS A 56 -9.28 6.38 -14.84
CA HIS A 56 -9.53 7.82 -14.81
C HIS A 56 -8.30 8.74 -14.67
N GLY A 57 -7.08 8.19 -14.78
CA GLY A 57 -5.82 8.93 -14.67
C GLY A 57 -5.37 9.24 -13.23
N PHE A 58 -6.05 8.71 -12.22
CA PHE A 58 -5.74 8.91 -10.79
C PHE A 58 -6.02 7.70 -9.89
N HIS A 59 -6.70 6.67 -10.38
CA HIS A 59 -7.09 5.51 -9.59
C HIS A 59 -6.41 4.25 -10.12
N LEU A 60 -5.63 3.58 -9.28
CA LEU A 60 -4.91 2.35 -9.59
C LEU A 60 -5.78 1.16 -9.19
N TYR A 61 -5.93 0.19 -10.10
CA TYR A 61 -6.72 -1.00 -9.85
C TYR A 61 -5.98 -2.26 -10.25
N TRP A 62 -5.98 -3.26 -9.37
CA TRP A 62 -5.48 -4.60 -9.63
C TRP A 62 -6.64 -5.58 -9.74
N PRO A 63 -7.16 -5.86 -10.95
CA PRO A 63 -8.33 -6.72 -11.15
C PRO A 63 -8.15 -8.15 -10.64
N ASP A 64 -6.94 -8.69 -10.72
CA ASP A 64 -6.64 -10.05 -10.23
C ASP A 64 -6.61 -10.12 -8.69
N LEU A 65 -6.37 -8.99 -8.02
CA LEU A 65 -6.22 -8.91 -6.56
C LEU A 65 -7.46 -8.33 -5.87
N ASP A 66 -8.35 -7.71 -6.65
CA ASP A 66 -9.46 -6.89 -6.16
C ASP A 66 -8.99 -5.80 -5.19
N VAL A 67 -7.87 -5.16 -5.53
CA VAL A 67 -7.25 -4.07 -4.76
C VAL A 67 -7.29 -2.80 -5.58
N ASP A 68 -7.76 -1.72 -4.97
CA ASP A 68 -7.76 -0.38 -5.52
C ASP A 68 -6.97 0.61 -4.64
N LEU A 69 -6.27 1.55 -5.29
CA LEU A 69 -5.49 2.60 -4.63
C LEU A 69 -5.62 3.93 -5.38
N GLU A 70 -5.78 5.04 -4.66
CA GLU A 70 -5.75 6.37 -5.28
C GLU A 70 -4.34 6.97 -5.24
N ILE A 71 -3.93 7.61 -6.34
CA ILE A 71 -2.64 8.33 -6.39
C ILE A 71 -2.58 9.44 -5.34
N ASP A 72 -3.70 10.10 -5.03
CA ASP A 72 -3.75 11.16 -4.01
C ASP A 72 -3.34 10.64 -2.62
N ASN A 73 -3.65 9.37 -2.31
CA ASN A 73 -3.20 8.72 -1.06
C ASN A 73 -1.69 8.53 -1.02
N LEU A 74 -1.06 8.31 -2.18
CA LEU A 74 0.40 8.14 -2.29
C LEU A 74 1.14 9.49 -2.25
N GLU A 75 0.54 10.54 -2.81
CA GLU A 75 1.10 11.90 -2.80
C GLU A 75 0.88 12.62 -1.47
N HIS A 76 -0.23 12.34 -0.79
CA HIS A 76 -0.65 13.02 0.42
C HIS A 76 -1.07 12.03 1.53
N PRO A 77 -0.16 11.16 2.00
CA PRO A 77 -0.48 10.19 3.05
C PRO A 77 -0.94 10.86 4.36
N GLU A 78 -0.59 12.12 4.60
CA GLU A 78 -1.02 12.92 5.74
C GLU A 78 -2.52 13.28 5.72
N LYS A 79 -3.14 13.34 4.53
CA LYS A 79 -4.58 13.62 4.39
C LYS A 79 -5.43 12.41 4.73
N TYR A 80 -4.87 11.22 4.53
CA TYR A 80 -5.54 9.94 4.76
C TYR A 80 -4.74 9.14 5.78
N PRO A 81 -4.71 9.55 7.06
CA PRO A 81 -4.11 8.73 8.09
C PRO A 81 -4.89 7.42 8.11
N LEU A 82 -4.29 6.35 7.60
CA LEU A 82 -4.82 4.99 7.63
C LEU A 82 -4.98 4.60 9.10
N LYS A 83 -6.11 4.98 9.69
CA LYS A 83 -6.51 4.62 11.05
C LYS A 83 -7.04 3.20 11.06
N SER A 84 -6.21 2.23 10.67
CA SER A 84 -6.34 0.89 11.23
C SER A 84 -5.26 0.75 12.29
N LYS A 85 -5.54 1.27 13.50
CA LYS A 85 -4.82 0.81 14.68
C LYS A 85 -5.15 -0.67 14.81
N TYR A 86 -4.33 -1.56 14.24
CA TYR A 86 -4.21 -2.88 14.81
C TYR A 86 -3.57 -2.65 16.19
N ILE A 87 -4.41 -2.47 17.21
CA ILE A 87 -3.97 -2.50 18.59
C ILE A 87 -3.48 -3.93 18.77
N ASN A 88 -2.16 -4.12 18.61
CA ASN A 88 -1.51 -5.36 19.01
C ASN A 88 -1.61 -5.39 20.53
N LYS A 89 -2.71 -5.94 21.03
CA LYS A 89 -2.96 -6.13 22.46
C LYS A 89 -2.03 -7.25 22.89
N LYS A 90 -0.74 -6.93 23.06
CA LYS A 90 0.20 -7.78 23.80
C LYS A 90 -0.40 -7.94 25.19
N SER A 91 -0.98 -9.12 25.41
CA SER A 91 -1.46 -9.58 26.70
C SER A 91 -0.33 -9.44 27.73
N ASN A 92 -0.70 -8.91 28.88
CA ASN A 92 0.12 -8.74 30.07
C ASN A 92 0.89 -10.01 30.42
N ASN A 93 2.12 -9.86 30.93
CA ASN A 93 2.65 -10.66 32.04
C ASN A 93 3.92 -10.00 32.63
N GLY A 94 3.74 -9.37 33.80
CA GLY A 94 4.65 -9.37 34.95
C GLY A 94 6.09 -8.87 34.81
N ALA A 95 6.38 -7.73 35.45
CA ALA A 95 7.43 -7.66 36.48
C ALA A 95 7.36 -6.30 37.20
N THR A 96 7.09 -6.38 38.49
CA THR A 96 7.26 -5.35 39.51
C THR A 96 8.69 -4.81 39.49
N LEU A 97 8.85 -3.49 39.51
CA LEU A 97 9.99 -2.86 40.17
C LEU A 97 9.53 -1.63 40.93
N ASP A 98 9.73 -1.74 42.22
CA ASP A 98 9.61 -0.76 43.28
C ASP A 98 9.94 0.68 42.88
N ALA A 99 8.97 1.57 43.05
CA ALA A 99 9.23 2.97 43.33
C ALA A 99 8.59 3.28 44.69
N LEU A 100 9.36 2.96 45.74
CA LEU A 100 9.22 3.50 47.08
C LEU A 100 9.08 5.02 47.02
N SER A 101 7.85 5.52 47.09
CA SER A 101 7.54 6.90 47.44
C SER A 101 6.11 6.96 47.96
N LEU A 102 5.90 6.52 49.21
CA LEU A 102 4.77 6.90 50.07
C LEU A 102 4.79 6.14 51.40
N VAL A 103 5.70 6.50 52.31
CA VAL A 103 5.40 6.57 53.75
C VAL A 103 6.23 7.73 54.32
N ARG A 104 5.57 8.50 55.19
CA ARG A 104 6.03 9.61 56.02
C ARG A 104 7.43 9.46 56.61
#